data_AF-A0A0N5CHU7-F1
#
_entry.id   AF-A0A0N5CHU7-F1
#
_cell.length_a   1.000
_cell.length_b   1.000
_cell.length_c   1.000
_cell.angle_alpha   90.00
_cell.angle_beta   90.00
_cell.angle_gamma   90.00
#
_symmetry.space_group_name_H-M   'P 1'
#
loop_
_entity.id
_entity.type
_entity.pdbx_description
1 polymer ?
#
loop_
_entity_poly.entity_id
_entity_poly.type
_entity_poly.pdbx_seq_one_letter_code
_entity_poly.pdbx_strand_id
1 'polypeptide(L)'
;MKSSPSDPPTTTAGPISTTTAGPISTTTASSTTTSLTTTTTTTSPTTTSTTTTTTSPSTTTTTTTTTTSPTTTTTTTTTTTSPTTTTTTTTTTTTTTTTTPPLCPTQANQVQFYQDKTSTDPFTYETFGKTDGTDCAACPNYQYYPSETGDIITFGEELAIGYFACSNQLICMCDESNNCYSSTSPETYVVMTSSCTGGPCSVYGIVGTSKNPVLGEGFKNAGGTVIYPADEDFSLNLTSESMATGKYPKIKAVKCGACSTSISPCLPGLTIP
;
A
#
# COMPACT_ATOMS: atom_id res chain seq x y z
N MET A 1 32.53 -33.86 -42.88
CA MET A 1 32.57 -34.59 -41.60
C MET A 1 32.83 -33.58 -40.51
N LYS A 2 31.80 -33.19 -39.76
CA LYS A 2 31.86 -32.14 -38.74
C LYS A 2 31.09 -32.67 -37.53
N SER A 3 31.80 -32.87 -36.43
CA SER A 3 31.34 -33.59 -35.24
C SER A 3 30.49 -32.69 -34.33
N SER A 4 29.43 -33.26 -33.77
CA SER A 4 28.50 -32.69 -32.80
C SER A 4 29.14 -32.42 -31.43
N PRO A 5 28.64 -31.42 -30.67
CA PRO A 5 28.92 -31.28 -29.24
C PRO A 5 27.80 -31.84 -28.35
N SER A 6 28.22 -32.79 -27.52
CA SER A 6 27.86 -33.14 -26.13
C SER A 6 26.52 -32.69 -25.53
N ASP A 7 25.69 -33.68 -25.22
CA ASP A 7 24.61 -33.63 -24.23
C ASP A 7 25.15 -33.68 -22.77
N PRO A 8 24.42 -33.10 -21.79
CA PRO A 8 24.76 -33.15 -20.36
C PRO A 8 24.41 -34.51 -19.71
N PRO A 9 25.03 -34.84 -18.55
CA PRO A 9 24.88 -36.17 -17.94
C PRO A 9 23.52 -36.36 -17.26
N THR A 10 22.81 -37.39 -17.71
CA THR A 10 21.65 -38.02 -17.08
C THR A 10 22.03 -38.59 -15.71
N THR A 11 21.38 -38.11 -14.65
CA THR A 11 21.53 -38.69 -13.30
C THR A 11 20.53 -39.83 -13.12
N THR A 12 21.06 -41.05 -13.10
CA THR A 12 20.34 -42.31 -12.90
C THR A 12 19.91 -42.45 -11.44
N ALA A 13 18.61 -42.62 -11.22
CA ALA A 13 18.05 -43.06 -9.95
C ALA A 13 18.40 -44.54 -9.70
N GLY A 14 19.03 -44.83 -8.56
CA GLY A 14 19.19 -46.17 -8.01
C GLY A 14 18.19 -46.41 -6.88
N PRO A 15 17.55 -47.60 -6.79
CA PRO A 15 16.70 -47.98 -5.67
C PRO A 15 17.51 -48.61 -4.52
N ILE A 16 16.83 -49.06 -3.47
CA ILE A 16 17.31 -49.83 -2.28
C ILE A 16 17.63 -48.88 -1.10
N SER A 17 17.16 -49.02 0.15
CA SER A 17 16.81 -50.22 0.91
C SER A 17 15.85 -49.90 2.06
N THR A 18 14.96 -50.85 2.34
CA THR A 18 14.19 -51.01 3.58
C THR A 18 15.11 -51.20 4.79
N THR A 19 14.90 -50.47 5.88
CA THR A 19 15.52 -50.78 7.18
C THR A 19 14.63 -50.33 8.34
N THR A 20 14.07 -51.34 9.01
CA THR A 20 13.95 -51.51 10.47
C THR A 20 13.07 -50.56 11.28
N ALA A 21 11.99 -51.16 11.79
CA ALA A 21 11.15 -50.66 12.87
C ALA A 21 11.89 -50.62 14.22
N GLY A 22 11.63 -49.56 15.00
CA GLY A 22 11.81 -49.51 16.45
C GLY A 22 12.13 -48.09 16.97
N PRO A 23 11.91 -47.81 18.27
CA PRO A 23 10.74 -48.07 19.10
C PRO A 23 9.92 -46.79 19.36
N ILE A 24 8.64 -46.98 19.68
CA ILE A 24 7.71 -45.95 20.14
C ILE A 24 8.25 -45.34 21.44
N SER A 25 8.59 -44.05 21.42
CA SER A 25 8.82 -43.26 22.64
C SER A 25 7.51 -42.58 23.04
N THR A 26 6.92 -43.08 24.11
CA THR A 26 5.80 -42.45 24.83
C THR A 26 6.29 -41.22 25.56
N THR A 27 6.01 -40.04 24.99
CA THR A 27 6.26 -38.75 25.65
C THR A 27 5.23 -38.56 26.76
N THR A 28 5.71 -38.63 27.99
CA THR A 28 4.95 -38.38 29.22
C THR A 28 4.53 -36.91 29.28
N ALA A 29 3.22 -36.67 29.36
CA ALA A 29 2.67 -35.33 29.62
C ALA A 29 3.09 -34.86 31.03
N SER A 30 3.89 -33.81 31.08
CA SER A 30 4.22 -33.10 32.31
C SER A 30 3.20 -31.97 32.50
N SER A 31 2.28 -32.16 33.44
CA SER A 31 1.31 -31.15 33.85
C SER A 31 1.99 -30.09 34.69
N THR A 32 2.39 -28.98 34.07
CA THR A 32 2.87 -27.80 34.77
C THR A 32 1.68 -27.08 35.40
N THR A 33 1.64 -27.09 36.74
CA THR A 33 0.62 -26.41 37.54
C THR A 33 1.04 -24.95 37.71
N THR A 34 0.43 -24.05 36.94
CA THR A 34 0.69 -22.60 37.04
C THR A 34 0.01 -22.05 38.29
N SER A 35 0.80 -21.69 39.30
CA SER A 35 0.33 -20.99 40.49
C SER A 35 -0.07 -19.55 40.14
N LEU A 36 -1.35 -19.24 40.31
CA LEU A 36 -1.90 -17.89 40.25
C LEU A 36 -1.20 -16.98 41.27
N THR A 37 -0.43 -16.02 40.77
CA THR A 37 0.19 -14.98 41.59
C THR A 37 -0.72 -13.75 41.51
N THR A 38 -1.43 -13.47 42.59
CA THR A 38 -2.37 -12.34 42.69
C THR A 38 -1.58 -11.06 43.00
N THR A 39 -1.24 -10.29 41.98
CA THR A 39 -0.60 -8.98 42.15
C THR A 39 -1.66 -7.96 42.55
N THR A 40 -1.58 -7.47 43.79
CA THR A 40 -2.43 -6.41 44.32
C THR A 40 -1.84 -5.05 43.93
N THR A 41 -2.42 -4.41 42.92
CA THR A 41 -2.00 -3.09 42.46
C THR A 41 -2.58 -2.02 43.37
N THR A 42 -1.74 -1.43 44.23
CA THR A 42 -2.11 -0.30 45.08
C THR A 42 -2.14 0.97 44.23
N THR A 43 -3.34 1.51 44.01
CA THR A 43 -3.57 2.76 43.27
C THR A 43 -3.28 3.95 44.19
N SER A 44 -2.23 4.70 43.87
CA SER A 44 -1.93 5.99 44.52
C SER A 44 -2.84 7.07 43.95
N PRO A 45 -3.38 8.00 44.77
CA PRO A 45 -4.31 9.03 44.31
C PRO A 45 -3.61 10.03 43.37
N THR A 46 -4.05 10.05 42.12
CA THR A 46 -3.58 11.01 41.11
C THR A 46 -4.19 12.37 41.36
N THR A 47 -3.35 13.37 41.63
CA THR A 47 -3.75 14.78 41.78
C THR A 47 -4.06 15.39 40.40
N THR A 48 -5.32 15.76 40.19
CA THR A 48 -5.78 16.45 38.98
C THR A 48 -5.39 17.93 39.06
N SER A 49 -4.41 18.35 38.26
CA SER A 49 -4.10 19.77 38.07
C SER A 49 -4.89 20.32 36.88
N THR A 50 -5.82 21.21 37.16
CA THR A 50 -6.64 21.90 36.16
C THR A 50 -5.82 23.01 35.50
N THR A 51 -5.43 22.82 34.24
CA THR A 51 -4.74 23.87 33.47
C THR A 51 -5.77 24.64 32.65
N THR A 52 -5.92 25.93 32.95
CA THR A 52 -6.84 26.83 32.24
C THR A 52 -6.10 27.46 31.05
N THR A 53 -6.37 26.98 29.84
CA THR A 53 -5.76 27.53 28.63
C THR A 53 -6.60 28.68 28.10
N THR A 54 -6.06 29.90 28.14
CA THR A 54 -6.70 31.10 27.58
C THR A 54 -6.32 31.22 26.11
N THR A 55 -7.27 30.98 25.20
CA THR A 55 -7.08 31.13 23.75
C THR A 55 -7.27 32.60 23.34
N SER A 56 -6.22 33.18 22.76
CA SER A 56 -6.27 34.49 22.10
C SER A 56 -7.04 34.40 20.77
N PRO A 57 -7.82 35.43 20.39
CA PRO A 57 -8.56 35.42 19.13
C PRO A 57 -7.58 35.39 17.93
N SER A 58 -7.78 34.39 17.05
CA SER A 58 -7.03 34.26 15.81
C SER A 58 -7.69 35.13 14.72
N THR A 59 -6.92 36.06 14.16
CA THR A 59 -7.32 36.91 13.04
C THR A 59 -7.39 36.10 11.75
N THR A 60 -8.60 35.87 11.25
CA THR A 60 -8.85 35.22 9.96
C THR A 60 -8.49 36.18 8.82
N THR A 61 -7.47 35.84 8.04
CA THR A 61 -7.12 36.58 6.82
C THR A 61 -7.81 35.90 5.64
N THR A 62 -8.84 36.56 5.08
CA THR A 62 -9.58 36.07 3.91
C THR A 62 -8.82 36.46 2.64
N THR A 63 -8.14 35.50 2.01
CA THR A 63 -7.51 35.72 0.71
C THR A 63 -8.53 35.50 -0.40
N THR A 64 -9.04 36.57 -1.00
CA THR A 64 -9.93 36.51 -2.16
C THR A 64 -9.09 36.38 -3.42
N THR A 65 -9.07 35.20 -4.04
CA THR A 65 -8.46 34.99 -5.35
C THR A 65 -9.41 35.49 -6.43
N THR A 66 -9.13 36.67 -6.97
CA THR A 66 -9.86 37.25 -8.11
C THR A 66 -9.30 36.66 -9.41
N THR A 67 -10.08 35.81 -10.07
CA THR A 67 -9.75 35.24 -11.39
C THR A 67 -9.96 36.32 -12.46
N THR A 68 -8.90 37.03 -12.86
CA THR A 68 -8.94 37.99 -13.97
C THR A 68 -8.95 37.25 -15.30
N SER A 69 -10.04 37.42 -16.05
CA SER A 69 -10.15 37.02 -17.47
C SER A 69 -9.12 37.77 -18.33
N PRO A 70 -8.43 37.11 -19.28
CA PRO A 70 -7.38 37.75 -20.08
C PRO A 70 -7.97 38.86 -20.95
N THR A 71 -7.57 40.10 -20.66
CA THR A 71 -7.95 41.28 -21.46
C THR A 71 -6.93 41.45 -22.59
N THR A 72 -7.36 41.21 -23.82
CA THR A 72 -6.58 41.43 -25.04
C THR A 72 -6.37 42.93 -25.24
N THR A 73 -5.14 43.40 -24.98
CA THR A 73 -4.75 44.79 -25.22
C THR A 73 -4.14 44.91 -26.62
N THR A 74 -4.88 45.47 -27.55
CA THR A 74 -4.42 45.71 -28.92
C THR A 74 -3.66 47.05 -28.96
N THR A 75 -2.34 47.00 -29.10
CA THR A 75 -1.51 48.20 -29.28
C THR A 75 -1.19 48.35 -30.77
N THR A 76 -1.60 49.45 -31.38
CA THR A 76 -1.36 49.74 -32.81
C THR A 76 -0.20 50.73 -32.95
N THR A 77 0.95 50.26 -33.41
CA THR A 77 2.13 51.09 -33.68
C THR A 77 2.36 51.16 -35.19
N THR A 78 2.17 52.34 -35.78
CA THR A 78 2.36 52.58 -37.21
C THR A 78 3.82 52.89 -37.48
N THR A 79 4.54 51.94 -38.09
CA THR A 79 5.95 52.11 -38.47
C THR A 79 6.09 51.92 -39.98
N THR A 80 6.59 52.94 -40.66
CA THR A 80 6.81 52.94 -42.11
C THR A 80 8.23 52.41 -42.38
N THR A 81 8.34 51.22 -42.97
CA THR A 81 9.64 50.61 -43.31
C THR A 81 9.59 49.90 -44.66
N SER A 82 10.72 49.98 -45.37
CA SER A 82 11.11 49.34 -46.64
C SER A 82 10.61 47.89 -46.81
N PRO A 83 10.41 47.35 -48.04
CA PRO A 83 9.84 46.02 -48.26
C PRO A 83 10.74 44.91 -47.69
N THR A 84 10.50 44.55 -46.44
CA THR A 84 11.01 43.34 -45.80
C THR A 84 10.02 42.21 -46.01
N THR A 85 10.53 41.12 -46.59
CA THR A 85 9.85 39.84 -46.74
C THR A 85 9.28 39.40 -45.38
N THR A 86 7.97 39.50 -45.23
CA THR A 86 7.27 39.17 -43.99
C THR A 86 7.00 37.67 -44.01
N THR A 87 7.78 36.91 -43.26
CA THR A 87 7.53 35.48 -43.04
C THR A 87 6.48 35.34 -41.95
N THR A 88 5.24 35.07 -42.33
CA THR A 88 4.15 34.82 -41.38
C THR A 88 4.34 33.44 -40.75
N THR A 89 4.76 33.39 -39.49
CA THR A 89 4.81 32.13 -38.72
C THR A 89 3.45 31.88 -38.10
N THR A 90 2.67 30.98 -38.69
CA THR A 90 1.40 30.53 -38.13
C THR A 90 1.67 29.62 -36.93
N THR A 91 1.41 30.10 -35.72
CA THR A 91 1.46 29.28 -34.51
C THR A 91 0.16 28.48 -34.40
N THR A 92 0.20 27.21 -34.75
CA THR A 92 -0.93 26.29 -34.57
C THR A 92 -0.97 25.84 -33.12
N THR A 93 -1.94 26.33 -32.35
CA THR A 93 -2.21 25.83 -31.00
C THR A 93 -2.92 24.49 -31.11
N THR A 94 -2.22 23.39 -30.84
CA THR A 94 -2.82 22.07 -30.79
C THR A 94 -3.47 21.87 -29.43
N THR A 95 -4.79 22.00 -29.35
CA THR A 95 -5.56 21.62 -28.17
C THR A 95 -5.49 20.10 -28.02
N THR A 96 -4.70 19.63 -27.06
CA THR A 96 -4.64 18.20 -26.73
C THR A 96 -5.81 17.88 -25.82
N THR A 97 -6.84 17.24 -26.35
CA THR A 97 -7.94 16.72 -25.54
C THR A 97 -7.42 15.51 -24.78
N THR A 98 -7.17 15.67 -23.48
CA THR A 98 -6.79 14.54 -22.61
C THR A 98 -8.05 13.73 -22.32
N THR A 99 -8.29 12.69 -23.10
CA THR A 99 -9.35 11.72 -22.79
C THR A 99 -8.93 10.93 -21.56
N THR A 100 -9.77 10.92 -20.52
CA THR A 100 -9.56 10.06 -19.34
C THR A 100 -9.47 8.61 -19.81
N PRO A 101 -8.40 7.87 -19.46
CA PRO A 101 -8.30 6.47 -19.84
C PRO A 101 -9.50 5.69 -19.28
N PRO A 102 -10.00 4.67 -20.00
CA PRO A 102 -11.11 3.87 -19.51
C PRO A 102 -10.70 3.19 -18.19
N LEU A 103 -11.61 3.22 -17.22
CA LEU A 103 -11.39 2.53 -15.95
C LEU A 103 -11.47 1.02 -16.13
N CYS A 104 -10.75 0.29 -15.29
CA CYS A 104 -10.83 -1.16 -15.18
C CYS A 104 -12.26 -1.60 -14.81
N PRO A 105 -12.91 -2.49 -15.59
CA PRO A 105 -14.23 -3.00 -15.24
C PRO A 105 -14.15 -3.85 -13.97
N THR A 106 -15.12 -3.70 -13.07
CA THR A 106 -15.21 -4.54 -11.87
C THR A 106 -15.43 -6.00 -12.26
N GLN A 107 -14.74 -6.93 -11.59
CA GLN A 107 -14.89 -8.36 -11.80
C GLN A 107 -15.50 -9.02 -10.56
N ALA A 108 -16.38 -10.00 -10.76
CA ALA A 108 -17.01 -10.72 -9.66
C ALA A 108 -15.96 -11.58 -8.91
N ASN A 109 -16.06 -11.61 -7.57
CA ASN A 109 -15.17 -12.36 -6.68
C ASN A 109 -13.67 -12.00 -6.81
N GLN A 110 -13.39 -10.78 -7.27
CA GLN A 110 -12.04 -10.25 -7.39
C GLN A 110 -11.96 -8.87 -6.80
N VAL A 111 -10.78 -8.55 -6.27
CA VAL A 111 -10.43 -7.20 -5.84
C VAL A 111 -9.59 -6.53 -6.91
N GLN A 112 -9.88 -5.27 -7.19
CA GLN A 112 -9.02 -4.42 -8.01
C GLN A 112 -8.06 -3.67 -7.10
N PHE A 113 -6.78 -3.72 -7.41
CA PHE A 113 -5.77 -3.07 -6.59
C PHE A 113 -4.66 -2.48 -7.46
N TYR A 114 -4.31 -1.22 -7.17
CA TYR A 114 -3.20 -0.55 -7.81
C TYR A 114 -1.92 -0.80 -7.02
N GLN A 115 -0.91 -1.35 -7.68
CA GLN A 115 0.40 -1.59 -7.08
C GLN A 115 1.48 -1.04 -8.00
N ASP A 116 2.17 0.02 -7.58
CA ASP A 116 3.32 0.53 -8.32
C ASP A 116 4.54 -0.38 -8.13
N LYS A 117 4.82 -1.19 -9.15
CA LYS A 117 5.95 -2.15 -9.17
C LYS A 117 7.26 -1.54 -9.67
N THR A 118 7.30 -0.26 -10.04
CA THR A 118 8.47 0.34 -10.70
C THR A 118 9.69 0.48 -9.78
N SER A 119 9.47 0.46 -8.46
CA SER A 119 10.51 0.66 -7.44
C SER A 119 10.44 -0.38 -6.31
N THR A 120 9.76 -1.51 -6.54
CA THR A 120 9.67 -2.58 -5.54
C THR A 120 10.89 -3.47 -5.62
N ASP A 121 11.50 -3.75 -4.46
CA ASP A 121 12.51 -4.80 -4.35
C ASP A 121 11.87 -6.15 -4.74
N PRO A 122 12.47 -6.97 -5.62
CA PRO A 122 11.98 -8.31 -5.90
C PRO A 122 11.97 -9.14 -4.62
N PHE A 123 10.78 -9.45 -4.13
CA PHE A 123 10.58 -10.09 -2.83
C PHE A 123 10.77 -11.61 -2.88
N THR A 124 11.18 -12.20 -1.75
CA THR A 124 11.17 -13.65 -1.50
C THR A 124 9.90 -14.03 -0.74
N TYR A 125 8.97 -14.66 -1.46
CA TYR A 125 7.56 -14.90 -1.08
C TYR A 125 7.31 -15.86 0.10
N GLU A 126 8.36 -16.39 0.72
CA GLU A 126 8.24 -17.59 1.56
C GLU A 126 7.43 -17.38 2.85
N THR A 127 7.33 -16.16 3.37
CA THR A 127 6.75 -15.93 4.71
C THR A 127 5.24 -15.65 4.70
N PHE A 128 4.74 -14.86 3.76
CA PHE A 128 3.32 -14.46 3.71
C PHE A 128 2.57 -15.11 2.53
N GLY A 129 3.33 -15.77 1.65
CA GLY A 129 2.94 -16.26 0.35
C GLY A 129 2.44 -15.19 -0.60
N LYS A 130 1.89 -15.62 -1.73
CA LYS A 130 1.63 -14.73 -2.86
C LYS A 130 0.50 -15.25 -3.73
N THR A 131 -0.52 -14.44 -3.87
CA THR A 131 -1.54 -14.60 -4.89
C THR A 131 -1.15 -13.82 -6.14
N ASP A 132 -1.03 -14.51 -7.28
CA ASP A 132 -0.78 -13.83 -8.56
C ASP A 132 -2.03 -13.06 -9.03
N GLY A 133 -1.79 -11.82 -9.45
CA GLY A 133 -2.83 -10.96 -10.02
C GLY A 133 -2.91 -11.06 -11.54
N THR A 134 -4.07 -10.78 -12.10
CA THR A 134 -4.25 -10.58 -13.55
C THR A 134 -4.20 -9.09 -13.87
N ASP A 135 -3.36 -8.68 -14.82
CA ASP A 135 -3.25 -7.27 -15.19
C ASP A 135 -4.55 -6.73 -15.84
N CYS A 136 -4.90 -5.49 -15.50
CA CYS A 136 -5.93 -4.76 -16.20
C CYS A 136 -5.38 -4.10 -17.46
N ALA A 137 -5.86 -4.52 -18.63
CA ALA A 137 -5.41 -3.98 -19.92
C ALA A 137 -5.63 -2.47 -20.08
N ALA A 138 -6.66 -1.92 -19.42
CA ALA A 138 -6.99 -0.50 -19.50
C ALA A 138 -6.07 0.40 -18.66
N CYS A 139 -5.43 -0.17 -17.63
CA CYS A 139 -4.67 0.58 -16.64
C CYS A 139 -3.41 -0.18 -16.21
N PRO A 140 -2.23 0.27 -16.63
CA PRO A 140 -0.97 -0.26 -16.12
C PRO A 140 -0.93 -0.21 -14.59
N ASN A 141 -0.31 -1.21 -13.98
CA ASN A 141 -0.17 -1.38 -12.53
C ASN A 141 -1.47 -1.66 -11.74
N TYR A 142 -2.62 -1.73 -12.42
CA TYR A 142 -3.84 -2.29 -11.83
C TYR A 142 -3.90 -3.79 -12.04
N GLN A 143 -4.14 -4.53 -10.96
CA GLN A 143 -4.29 -5.97 -10.99
C GLN A 143 -5.60 -6.40 -10.33
N TYR A 144 -6.14 -7.49 -10.85
CA TYR A 144 -7.23 -8.23 -10.26
C TYR A 144 -6.66 -9.39 -9.47
N TYR A 145 -7.00 -9.48 -8.19
CA TYR A 145 -6.64 -10.61 -7.36
C TYR A 145 -7.90 -11.40 -7.02
N PRO A 146 -7.86 -12.74 -7.01
CA PRO A 146 -8.93 -13.52 -6.43
C PRO A 146 -9.13 -13.09 -4.99
N SER A 147 -10.38 -13.14 -4.55
CA SER A 147 -10.72 -12.82 -3.18
C SER A 147 -11.13 -14.06 -2.43
N GLU A 148 -10.63 -14.17 -1.20
CA GLU A 148 -10.97 -15.28 -0.33
C GLU A 148 -12.32 -15.05 0.35
N THR A 149 -13.04 -16.15 0.55
CA THR A 149 -14.26 -16.18 1.35
C THR A 149 -13.88 -16.48 2.79
N GLY A 150 -13.47 -15.46 3.53
CA GLY A 150 -13.07 -15.59 4.92
C GLY A 150 -12.78 -14.24 5.56
N ASP A 151 -13.03 -14.16 6.85
CA ASP A 151 -12.81 -12.95 7.64
C ASP A 151 -11.44 -12.97 8.31
N ILE A 152 -10.86 -14.17 8.47
CA ILE A 152 -9.63 -14.42 9.22
C ILE A 152 -8.47 -14.53 8.25
N ILE A 153 -7.38 -13.86 8.59
CA ILE A 153 -6.14 -13.88 7.82
C ILE A 153 -5.30 -15.06 8.33
N THR A 154 -5.20 -16.13 7.54
CA THR A 154 -4.26 -17.23 7.84
C THR A 154 -2.96 -17.01 7.10
N PHE A 155 -1.94 -16.56 7.81
CA PHE A 155 -0.59 -16.43 7.25
C PHE A 155 0.06 -17.81 7.07
N GLY A 156 0.82 -17.97 5.99
CA GLY A 156 1.51 -19.22 5.66
C GLY A 156 0.72 -20.18 4.74
N GLU A 157 -0.54 -19.88 4.43
CA GLU A 157 -1.35 -20.63 3.44
C GLU A 157 -1.37 -19.97 2.04
N GLU A 158 -0.43 -19.07 1.77
CA GLU A 158 -0.30 -18.36 0.48
C GLU A 158 -1.44 -17.40 0.11
N LEU A 159 -2.28 -17.01 1.07
CA LEU A 159 -3.49 -16.21 0.85
C LEU A 159 -3.25 -14.68 0.83
N ALA A 160 -2.02 -14.21 1.06
CA ALA A 160 -1.72 -12.80 0.90
C ALA A 160 -1.61 -12.45 -0.60
N ILE A 161 -2.16 -11.29 -0.99
CA ILE A 161 -1.84 -10.66 -2.28
C ILE A 161 -0.32 -10.46 -2.37
N GLY A 162 0.27 -10.03 -1.27
CA GLY A 162 1.71 -10.03 -1.09
C GLY A 162 2.16 -9.00 -0.07
N TYR A 163 3.46 -8.79 -0.05
CA TYR A 163 4.15 -7.83 0.78
C TYR A 163 4.61 -6.65 -0.07
N PHE A 164 4.46 -5.43 0.43
CA PHE A 164 4.91 -4.20 -0.21
C PHE A 164 5.82 -3.42 0.72
N ALA A 165 7.07 -3.24 0.30
CA ALA A 165 8.04 -2.36 0.93
C ALA A 165 8.83 -1.59 -0.13
N CYS A 166 9.41 -0.47 0.30
CA CYS A 166 10.19 0.40 -0.54
C CYS A 166 11.57 0.57 0.07
N SER A 167 12.62 0.06 -0.57
CA SER A 167 13.92 -0.16 0.07
C SER A 167 14.46 1.06 0.82
N ASN A 168 14.48 2.24 0.19
CA ASN A 168 14.96 3.50 0.77
C ASN A 168 13.97 4.66 0.61
N GLN A 169 12.69 4.34 0.40
CA GLN A 169 11.64 5.35 0.16
C GLN A 169 10.48 5.11 1.13
N LEU A 170 9.73 6.18 1.40
CA LEU A 170 8.46 6.03 2.10
C LEU A 170 7.45 5.31 1.20
N ILE A 171 6.46 4.66 1.81
CA ILE A 171 5.32 4.09 1.10
C ILE A 171 4.21 5.14 1.10
N CYS A 172 3.54 5.33 -0.04
CA CYS A 172 2.24 5.96 -0.08
C CYS A 172 1.15 4.90 -0.20
N MET A 173 0.20 4.91 0.72
CA MET A 173 -0.94 3.99 0.77
C MET A 173 -2.23 4.81 0.71
N CYS A 174 -3.19 4.43 -0.13
CA CYS A 174 -4.48 5.13 -0.18
C CYS A 174 -5.65 4.20 0.10
N ASP A 175 -6.60 4.72 0.88
CA ASP A 175 -7.80 4.01 1.28
C ASP A 175 -8.91 4.08 0.21
N GLU A 176 -10.01 3.35 0.45
CA GLU A 176 -11.18 3.37 -0.43
C GLU A 176 -11.80 4.77 -0.58
N SER A 177 -11.65 5.63 0.43
CA SER A 177 -12.16 7.01 0.47
C SER A 177 -11.28 8.01 -0.29
N ASN A 178 -10.29 7.54 -1.07
CA ASN A 178 -9.33 8.39 -1.81
C ASN A 178 -8.34 9.16 -0.93
N ASN A 179 -8.27 8.88 0.37
CA ASN A 179 -7.30 9.51 1.24
C ASN A 179 -5.97 8.77 1.17
N CYS A 180 -4.88 9.52 1.04
CA CYS A 180 -3.54 8.97 0.93
C CYS A 180 -2.67 9.28 2.14
N TYR A 181 -1.94 8.28 2.61
CA TYR A 181 -1.15 8.31 3.83
C TYR A 181 0.28 7.91 3.49
N SER A 182 1.25 8.62 4.05
CA SER A 182 2.68 8.32 3.87
C SER A 182 3.20 7.54 5.06
N SER A 183 4.06 6.55 4.82
CA SER A 183 4.75 5.88 5.92
C SER A 183 5.61 6.89 6.70
N THR A 184 5.82 6.62 7.99
CA THR A 184 6.71 7.43 8.84
C THR A 184 8.16 7.00 8.73
N SER A 185 8.42 5.78 8.27
CA SER A 185 9.74 5.16 8.12
C SER A 185 9.88 4.44 6.76
N PRO A 186 11.09 4.36 6.17
CA PRO A 186 11.35 3.47 5.03
C PRO A 186 11.36 1.98 5.43
N GLU A 187 11.37 1.68 6.73
CA GLU A 187 11.30 0.30 7.25
C GLU A 187 9.86 -0.20 7.40
N THR A 188 8.88 0.69 7.22
CA THR A 188 7.47 0.33 7.18
C THR A 188 7.19 -0.51 5.93
N TYR A 189 6.37 -1.53 6.08
CA TYR A 189 5.84 -2.34 5.00
C TYR A 189 4.34 -2.56 5.17
N VAL A 190 3.69 -3.02 4.10
CA VAL A 190 2.28 -3.39 4.09
C VAL A 190 2.14 -4.81 3.58
N VAL A 191 1.50 -5.68 4.36
CA VAL A 191 1.00 -6.96 3.84
C VAL A 191 -0.43 -6.77 3.38
N MET A 192 -0.72 -7.18 2.14
CA MET A 192 -2.00 -6.99 1.50
C MET A 192 -2.72 -8.33 1.41
N THR A 193 -4.00 -8.35 1.76
CA THR A 193 -4.87 -9.52 1.61
C THR A 193 -6.25 -9.10 1.14
N SER A 194 -7.01 -10.01 0.53
CA SER A 194 -8.34 -9.77 -0.01
C SER A 194 -9.41 -10.47 0.83
N SER A 195 -10.56 -9.82 1.02
CA SER A 195 -11.73 -10.46 1.62
C SER A 195 -13.04 -9.86 1.14
N CYS A 196 -14.04 -10.73 0.98
CA CYS A 196 -15.42 -10.38 0.60
C CYS A 196 -16.41 -10.35 1.77
N THR A 197 -15.95 -10.27 3.01
CA THR A 197 -16.85 -10.33 4.16
C THR A 197 -17.79 -9.12 4.21
N GLY A 198 -19.09 -9.37 4.13
CA GLY A 198 -20.11 -8.35 4.34
C GLY A 198 -20.34 -7.39 3.17
N GLY A 199 -19.92 -7.73 1.95
CA GLY A 199 -20.20 -6.91 0.77
C GLY A 199 -19.23 -7.11 -0.39
N PRO A 200 -18.92 -6.05 -1.17
CA PRO A 200 -17.91 -6.14 -2.21
C PRO A 200 -16.55 -6.46 -1.61
N CYS A 201 -15.74 -7.20 -2.35
CA CYS A 201 -14.41 -7.58 -1.90
C CYS A 201 -13.50 -6.35 -1.81
N SER A 202 -12.72 -6.25 -0.74
CA SER A 202 -11.77 -5.16 -0.48
C SER A 202 -10.38 -5.74 -0.26
N VAL A 203 -9.34 -4.96 -0.58
CA VAL A 203 -7.97 -5.24 -0.11
C VAL A 203 -7.79 -4.60 1.25
N TYR A 204 -7.25 -5.35 2.21
CA TYR A 204 -6.88 -4.88 3.53
C TYR A 204 -5.36 -4.78 3.63
N GLY A 205 -4.87 -3.68 4.20
CA GLY A 205 -3.46 -3.44 4.43
C GLY A 205 -3.08 -3.64 5.88
N ILE A 206 -2.19 -4.59 6.16
CA ILE A 206 -1.65 -4.83 7.49
C ILE A 206 -0.29 -4.13 7.55
N VAL A 207 -0.17 -3.15 8.43
CA VAL A 207 1.01 -2.29 8.54
C VAL A 207 2.01 -2.94 9.50
N GLY A 208 3.24 -3.14 9.05
CA GLY A 208 4.33 -3.66 9.88
C GLY A 208 5.63 -2.89 9.67
N THR A 209 6.65 -3.25 10.44
CA THR A 209 7.99 -2.66 10.39
C THR A 209 9.04 -3.75 10.43
N SER A 210 10.15 -3.61 9.69
CA SER A 210 11.22 -4.63 9.67
C SER A 210 12.01 -4.73 10.98
N LYS A 211 11.86 -3.75 11.87
CA LYS A 211 12.39 -3.75 13.24
C LYS A 211 11.26 -3.90 14.25
N ASN A 212 11.63 -4.21 15.50
CA ASN A 212 10.72 -4.12 16.63
C ASN A 212 9.97 -2.78 16.55
N PRO A 213 8.65 -2.83 16.41
CA PRO A 213 7.84 -1.66 16.12
C PRO A 213 8.08 -0.59 17.17
N VAL A 214 8.43 0.61 16.70
CA VAL A 214 8.63 1.76 17.58
C VAL A 214 7.33 2.54 17.65
N LEU A 215 6.91 2.91 18.87
CA LEU A 215 5.73 3.75 19.07
C LEU A 215 5.78 4.98 18.17
N GLY A 216 4.75 5.15 17.33
CA GLY A 216 4.67 6.23 16.34
C GLY A 216 5.09 5.84 14.92
N GLU A 217 5.49 4.59 14.67
CA GLU A 217 5.65 4.06 13.32
C GLU A 217 4.31 3.65 12.69
N GLY A 218 4.21 3.78 11.38
CA GLY A 218 2.99 3.49 10.62
C GLY A 218 2.75 4.46 9.48
N PHE A 219 1.49 4.72 9.15
CA PHE A 219 1.08 5.65 8.10
C PHE A 219 0.42 6.90 8.67
N LYS A 220 0.90 8.07 8.23
CA LYS A 220 0.41 9.39 8.63
C LYS A 220 -0.32 10.14 7.51
N ASN A 221 -1.26 10.98 7.88
CA ASN A 221 -1.89 11.96 6.99
C ASN A 221 -0.97 13.17 6.70
N ALA A 222 -1.40 14.16 5.91
CA ALA A 222 -0.60 15.36 5.64
C ALA A 222 -0.36 16.22 6.89
N GLY A 223 -1.26 16.15 7.87
CA GLY A 223 -1.12 16.80 9.17
C GLY A 223 -0.03 16.19 10.06
N GLY A 224 0.57 15.06 9.67
CA GLY A 224 1.61 14.38 10.43
C GLY A 224 1.09 13.40 11.49
N THR A 225 -0.22 13.26 11.64
CA THR A 225 -0.85 12.34 12.59
C THR A 225 -0.83 10.92 12.03
N VAL A 226 -0.33 9.95 12.81
CA VAL A 226 -0.39 8.53 12.47
C VAL A 226 -1.84 8.05 12.55
N ILE A 227 -2.37 7.59 11.42
CA ILE A 227 -3.74 7.09 11.28
C ILE A 227 -3.77 5.56 11.34
N TYR A 228 -2.77 4.92 10.74
CA TYR A 228 -2.62 3.46 10.77
C TYR A 228 -1.28 3.12 11.40
N PRO A 229 -1.24 2.87 12.72
CA PRO A 229 0.00 2.48 13.39
C PRO A 229 0.48 1.12 12.86
N ALA A 230 1.78 0.91 12.88
CA ALA A 230 2.35 -0.42 12.68
C ALA A 230 1.88 -1.36 13.79
N ASP A 231 1.55 -2.60 13.43
CA ASP A 231 1.15 -3.60 14.41
C ASP A 231 2.36 -3.98 15.28
N GLU A 232 2.23 -3.73 16.59
CA GLU A 232 3.31 -4.00 17.54
C GLU A 232 3.59 -5.51 17.68
N ASP A 233 2.53 -6.30 17.49
CA ASP A 233 2.51 -7.74 17.63
C ASP A 233 2.50 -8.44 16.27
N PHE A 234 3.14 -7.84 15.26
CA PHE A 234 3.42 -8.49 13.98
C PHE A 234 4.42 -9.65 14.16
N SER A 235 4.08 -10.59 15.03
CA SER A 235 4.57 -11.95 15.00
C SER A 235 3.90 -12.63 13.82
N LEU A 236 4.59 -13.56 13.16
CA LEU A 236 4.10 -14.31 12.01
C LEU A 236 2.84 -15.18 12.29
N ASN A 237 2.23 -15.03 13.47
CA ASN A 237 1.07 -15.75 13.98
C ASN A 237 -0.19 -14.87 14.07
N LEU A 238 -0.47 -14.06 13.04
CA LEU A 238 -1.72 -13.28 12.94
C LEU A 238 -2.98 -14.15 12.66
N THR A 239 -2.92 -15.44 12.96
CA THR A 239 -3.87 -16.51 12.57
C THR A 239 -5.27 -16.42 13.19
N SER A 240 -5.63 -15.32 13.84
CA SER A 240 -6.91 -15.23 14.56
C SER A 240 -7.62 -13.88 14.48
N GLU A 241 -7.06 -12.90 13.77
CA GLU A 241 -7.70 -11.59 13.70
C GLU A 241 -8.61 -11.45 12.49
N SER A 242 -9.83 -10.99 12.75
CA SER A 242 -10.82 -10.74 11.72
C SER A 242 -10.61 -9.37 11.06
N MET A 243 -10.62 -9.32 9.73
CA MET A 243 -10.59 -8.08 8.95
C MET A 243 -11.83 -7.20 9.18
N ALA A 244 -12.94 -7.78 9.64
CA ALA A 244 -14.17 -7.04 9.93
C ALA A 244 -14.08 -6.17 11.20
N THR A 245 -13.01 -6.32 12.00
CA THR A 245 -12.82 -5.54 13.25
C THR A 245 -12.53 -4.06 13.00
N GLY A 246 -12.21 -3.67 11.76
CA GLY A 246 -11.79 -2.31 11.42
C GLY A 246 -10.37 -1.97 11.86
N LYS A 247 -9.62 -2.95 12.40
CA LYS A 247 -8.20 -2.80 12.77
C LYS A 247 -7.33 -2.50 11.53
N TYR A 248 -7.64 -3.14 10.40
CA TYR A 248 -6.87 -3.02 9.17
C TYR A 248 -7.58 -2.10 8.16
N PRO A 249 -6.90 -1.08 7.62
CA PRO A 249 -7.50 -0.23 6.59
C PRO A 249 -7.82 -1.00 5.32
N LYS A 250 -8.97 -0.67 4.74
CA LYS A 250 -9.27 -1.01 3.36
C LYS A 250 -8.49 -0.09 2.43
N ILE A 251 -7.66 -0.67 1.58
CA ILE A 251 -6.74 0.04 0.70
C ILE A 251 -7.04 -0.28 -0.75
N LYS A 252 -6.76 0.66 -1.64
CA LYS A 252 -6.93 0.47 -3.10
C LYS A 252 -5.69 0.75 -3.91
N ALA A 253 -4.69 1.38 -3.29
CA ALA A 253 -3.45 1.74 -3.95
C ALA A 253 -2.28 1.73 -2.97
N VAL A 254 -1.14 1.23 -3.43
CA VAL A 254 0.17 1.42 -2.79
C VAL A 254 1.22 1.77 -3.83
N LYS A 255 2.14 2.66 -3.46
CA LYS A 255 3.31 3.02 -4.27
C LYS A 255 4.51 3.40 -3.40
N CYS A 256 5.69 3.39 -4.00
CA CYS A 256 6.88 3.97 -3.38
C CYS A 256 6.95 5.48 -3.60
N GLY A 257 7.62 6.16 -2.67
CA GLY A 257 7.81 7.60 -2.65
C GLY A 257 6.71 8.36 -1.92
N ALA A 258 6.82 9.69 -1.94
CA ALA A 258 5.85 10.57 -1.30
C ALA A 258 4.44 10.42 -1.89
N CYS A 259 3.42 10.57 -1.04
CA CYS A 259 2.06 10.71 -1.53
C CYS A 259 1.93 11.95 -2.40
N SER A 260 1.58 11.73 -3.67
CA SER A 260 1.24 12.78 -4.62
C SER A 260 -0.26 12.69 -4.90
N THR A 261 -0.89 13.83 -5.20
CA THR A 261 -2.31 13.89 -5.59
C THR A 261 -2.61 13.11 -6.88
N SER A 262 -1.59 12.78 -7.68
CA SER A 262 -1.68 11.87 -8.81
C SER A 262 -0.83 10.62 -8.57
N ILE A 263 -1.42 9.55 -8.07
CA ILE A 263 -0.76 8.24 -8.03
C ILE A 263 -0.86 7.56 -9.40
N SER A 264 -2.03 7.63 -10.01
CA SER A 264 -2.27 7.06 -11.33
C SER A 264 -3.40 7.80 -12.03
N PRO A 265 -3.31 8.03 -13.35
CA PRO A 265 -4.46 8.53 -14.12
C PRO A 265 -5.67 7.58 -14.07
N CYS A 266 -5.45 6.32 -13.69
CA CYS A 266 -6.50 5.32 -13.48
C CYS A 266 -7.15 5.37 -12.09
N LEU A 267 -6.65 6.22 -11.20
CA LEU A 267 -7.23 6.51 -9.89
C LEU A 267 -7.68 7.98 -9.86
N PRO A 268 -8.76 8.35 -10.57
CA PRO A 268 -9.25 9.73 -10.52
C PRO A 268 -9.76 10.05 -9.12
N GLY A 269 -9.51 11.28 -8.66
CA GLY A 269 -10.08 11.81 -7.43
C GLY A 269 -9.32 11.49 -6.14
N LEU A 270 -8.04 11.10 -6.23
CA LEU A 270 -7.18 10.98 -5.05
C LEU A 270 -6.95 12.33 -4.37
N THR A 271 -7.11 12.37 -3.06
CA THR A 271 -6.86 13.53 -2.22
C THR A 271 -5.82 13.19 -1.16
N ILE A 272 -4.88 14.09 -0.93
CA ILE A 272 -4.00 14.00 0.23
C ILE A 272 -4.73 14.75 1.36
N PRO A 273 -5.25 14.04 2.38
CA PRO A 273 -5.93 14.67 3.51
C PRO A 273 -4.97 15.43 4.43
#